data_AF-A0A1Q7CAV8-F1
#
_entry.id   AF-A0A1Q7CAV8-F1
#
_cell.length_a   1.000
_cell.length_b   1.000
_cell.length_c   1.000
_cell.angle_alpha   90.00
_cell.angle_beta   90.00
_cell.angle_gamma   90.00
#
_symmetry.space_group_name_H-M   'P 1'
#
loop_
_entity.id
_entity.type
_entity.pdbx_description
1 polymer ?
#
loop_
_entity_poly.entity_id
_entity_poly.type
_entity_poly.pdbx_seq_one_letter_code
_entity_poly.pdbx_strand_id
1 'polypeptide(L)'
;MTTMSVLAPALGWLIPGAGHLIQKRWIRGLLLMFSITTMFFLGLAMQGRVYRANGGDILDILGFVGDLGAGGLYIVTRVMDWGQGAIAHATADYGTKFIIVAGLLNFISVADAYHIAIGKKP
;
A
#
# COMPACT_ATOMS: atom_id res chain seq x y z
N MET A 1 5.23 7.63 25.19
CA MET A 1 5.23 7.46 23.72
C MET A 1 5.23 8.85 23.10
N THR A 2 6.15 9.16 22.19
CA THR A 2 6.17 10.47 21.52
C THR A 2 4.99 10.52 20.54
N THR A 3 4.32 11.65 20.38
CA THR A 3 3.21 11.80 19.43
C THR A 3 3.59 11.36 18.00
N MET A 4 4.85 11.55 17.63
CA MET A 4 5.41 11.13 16.34
C MET A 4 5.50 9.61 16.14
N SER A 5 5.62 8.81 17.20
CA SER A 5 5.66 7.34 17.07
C SER A 5 4.30 6.75 16.65
N VAL A 6 3.21 7.49 16.85
CA VAL A 6 1.86 7.08 16.41
C VAL A 6 1.51 7.76 15.08
N LEU A 7 1.80 9.06 14.95
CA LEU A 7 1.43 9.82 13.76
C LEU A 7 2.19 9.39 12.50
N ALA A 8 3.48 9.12 12.60
CA ALA A 8 4.29 8.74 11.43
C ALA A 8 3.82 7.45 10.75
N PRO A 9 3.59 6.32 11.45
CA PRO A 9 3.07 5.11 10.82
C PRO A 9 1.62 5.26 10.38
N ALA A 10 0.75 5.94 11.14
CA ALA A 10 -0.65 6.13 10.77
C ALA A 10 -0.78 6.92 9.45
N LEU A 11 -0.04 8.01 9.33
CA LEU A 11 -0.03 8.84 8.12
C LEU A 11 0.71 8.15 6.97
N GLY A 12 1.78 7.40 7.24
CA GLY A 12 2.47 6.60 6.24
C GLY A 12 1.60 5.48 5.67
N TRP A 13 0.71 4.90 6.48
CA TRP A 13 -0.21 3.87 6.00
C TRP A 13 -1.30 4.49 5.13
N LEU A 14 -1.87 5.63 5.56
CA LEU A 14 -2.91 6.32 4.82
C LEU A 14 -2.41 6.90 3.50
N ILE A 15 -1.25 7.57 3.52
CA ILE A 15 -0.65 8.20 2.33
C ILE A 15 0.75 7.60 2.14
N PRO A 16 0.97 6.83 1.07
CA PRO A 16 2.27 6.23 0.80
C PRO A 16 3.41 7.25 0.84
N GLY A 17 4.43 7.00 1.65
CA GLY A 17 5.60 7.86 1.81
C GLY A 17 5.42 9.07 2.75
N ALA A 18 4.21 9.39 3.23
CA ALA A 18 3.99 10.54 4.13
C ALA A 18 4.70 10.40 5.48
N GLY A 19 4.86 9.17 5.98
CA GLY A 19 5.58 8.88 7.22
C GLY A 19 7.04 9.35 7.20
N HIS A 20 7.69 9.30 6.04
CA HIS A 20 9.08 9.78 5.85
C HIS A 20 9.14 11.28 5.56
N LEU A 21 8.13 11.84 4.88
CA LEU A 21 8.05 13.28 4.61
C LEU A 21 7.93 14.10 5.90
N ILE A 22 7.10 13.65 6.85
CA ILE A 22 6.93 14.30 8.16
C ILE A 22 8.22 14.28 8.99
N GLN A 23 9.03 13.24 8.79
CA GLN A 23 10.34 13.08 9.42
C GLN A 23 11.47 13.80 8.64
N LYS A 24 11.11 14.70 7.71
CA LYS A 24 12.02 15.51 6.86
C LYS A 24 12.94 14.70 5.94
N ARG A 25 12.59 13.43 5.66
CA ARG A 25 13.34 12.57 4.73
C ARG A 25 12.71 12.58 3.35
N TRP A 26 12.79 13.75 2.70
CA TRP A 26 12.14 14.05 1.42
C TRP A 26 12.43 13.03 0.32
N ILE A 27 13.70 12.66 0.13
CA ILE A 27 14.11 11.73 -0.93
C ILE A 27 13.46 10.35 -0.73
N ARG A 28 13.57 9.79 0.49
CA ARG A 28 12.99 8.47 0.80
C ARG A 28 11.47 8.48 0.66
N GLY A 29 10.82 9.52 1.21
CA GLY A 29 9.37 9.68 1.14
C GLY A 29 8.86 9.78 -0.30
N LEU A 30 9.49 10.63 -1.13
CA LEU A 30 9.09 10.80 -2.52
C LEU A 30 9.33 9.56 -3.37
N LEU A 31 10.47 8.87 -3.18
CA LEU A 31 10.74 7.61 -3.90
C LEU A 31 9.72 6.53 -3.56
N LEU A 32 9.40 6.35 -2.26
CA LEU A 32 8.40 5.38 -1.82
C LEU A 32 7.01 5.75 -2.32
N MET A 33 6.61 7.02 -2.17
CA MET A 33 5.33 7.53 -2.66
C MET A 33 5.18 7.27 -4.16
N PHE A 34 6.17 7.66 -4.97
CA PHE A 34 6.14 7.47 -6.41
C PHE A 34 6.11 6.00 -6.80
N SER A 35 6.93 5.16 -6.16
CA SER A 35 7.03 3.74 -6.48
C SER A 35 5.73 2.99 -6.16
N ILE A 36 5.21 3.16 -4.95
CA ILE A 36 3.98 2.50 -4.48
C ILE A 36 2.79 2.96 -5.33
N THR A 37 2.66 4.28 -5.52
CA THR A 37 1.55 4.87 -6.28
C THR A 37 1.58 4.41 -7.74
N THR A 38 2.75 4.42 -8.38
CA THR A 38 2.90 3.99 -9.78
C THR A 38 2.60 2.50 -9.93
N MET A 39 3.15 1.63 -9.07
CA MET A 39 2.86 0.19 -9.11
C MET A 39 1.37 -0.09 -8.94
N PHE A 40 0.73 0.59 -7.98
CA PHE A 40 -0.70 0.40 -7.71
C PHE A 40 -1.57 0.85 -8.90
N PHE A 41 -1.32 2.03 -9.46
CA PHE A 41 -2.08 2.53 -10.62
C PHE A 41 -1.81 1.72 -11.89
N LEU A 42 -0.57 1.26 -12.12
CA LEU A 42 -0.27 0.34 -13.22
C LEU A 42 -1.04 -0.97 -13.03
N GLY A 43 -1.08 -1.51 -11.81
CA GLY A 43 -1.84 -2.70 -11.51
C GLY A 43 -3.35 -2.55 -11.79
N LEU A 44 -3.92 -1.38 -11.44
CA LEU A 44 -5.30 -1.04 -11.81
C LEU A 44 -5.50 -0.89 -13.32
N ALA A 45 -4.59 -0.21 -14.01
CA ALA A 45 -4.64 -0.03 -15.46
C ALA A 45 -4.54 -1.36 -16.21
N MET A 46 -3.83 -2.33 -15.65
CA MET A 46 -3.74 -3.72 -16.11
C MET A 46 -4.98 -4.55 -15.77
N GLN A 47 -6.04 -3.93 -15.24
CA GLN A 47 -7.27 -4.59 -14.80
C GLN A 47 -7.03 -5.64 -13.70
N GLY A 48 -6.05 -5.38 -12.84
CA GLY A 48 -5.79 -6.22 -11.67
C GLY A 48 -6.96 -6.23 -10.69
N ARG A 49 -7.14 -7.37 -10.03
CA ARG A 49 -8.16 -7.58 -9.02
C ARG A 49 -7.70 -6.94 -7.70
N VAL A 50 -8.57 -6.14 -7.11
CA VAL A 50 -8.42 -5.67 -5.71
C VAL A 50 -9.26 -6.58 -4.83
N TYR A 51 -8.62 -7.30 -3.91
CA TYR A 51 -9.28 -8.27 -3.05
C TYR A 51 -10.20 -7.59 -2.04
N ARG A 52 -11.36 -8.21 -1.83
CA ARG A 52 -12.32 -7.83 -0.78
C ARG A 52 -12.15 -8.78 0.39
N ALA A 53 -12.58 -8.36 1.58
CA ALA A 53 -12.68 -9.24 2.73
C ALA A 53 -13.58 -10.43 2.35
N ASN A 54 -12.99 -11.63 2.28
CA ASN A 54 -13.66 -12.87 1.94
C ASN A 54 -13.23 -13.94 2.96
N GLY A 55 -14.16 -14.81 3.39
CA GLY A 55 -13.89 -15.85 4.38
C GLY A 55 -13.69 -17.26 3.80
N GLY A 56 -13.78 -17.40 2.48
CA GLY A 56 -13.79 -18.71 1.81
C GLY A 56 -12.42 -19.28 1.46
N ASP A 57 -11.59 -18.52 0.72
CA ASP A 57 -10.30 -18.98 0.18
C ASP A 57 -9.13 -18.27 0.89
N ILE A 58 -8.13 -19.05 1.30
CA ILE A 58 -6.94 -18.53 1.98
C ILE A 58 -6.10 -17.62 1.08
N LEU A 59 -6.05 -17.87 -0.23
CA LEU A 59 -5.31 -17.03 -1.16
C LEU A 59 -5.98 -15.66 -1.32
N ASP A 60 -7.32 -15.63 -1.37
CA ASP A 60 -8.10 -14.39 -1.40
C ASP A 60 -7.89 -13.57 -0.10
N ILE A 61 -7.81 -14.25 1.05
CA ILE A 61 -7.51 -13.60 2.34
C ILE A 61 -6.11 -12.99 2.34
N LEU A 62 -5.10 -13.72 1.84
CA LEU A 62 -3.73 -13.21 1.75
C LEU A 62 -3.63 -12.03 0.78
N GLY A 63 -4.31 -12.10 -0.36
CA GLY A 63 -4.42 -10.99 -1.30
C GLY A 63 -5.07 -9.76 -0.67
N PHE A 64 -6.16 -9.96 0.08
CA PHE A 64 -6.82 -8.90 0.83
C PHE A 64 -5.90 -8.24 1.87
N VAL A 65 -5.13 -9.02 2.62
CA VAL A 65 -4.15 -8.48 3.59
C VAL A 65 -3.06 -7.67 2.88
N GLY A 66 -2.60 -8.13 1.72
CA GLY A 66 -1.66 -7.38 0.88
C GLY A 66 -2.24 -6.03 0.44
N ASP A 67 -3.46 -6.04 -0.08
CA ASP A 67 -4.15 -4.84 -0.56
C ASP A 67 -4.48 -3.86 0.56
N LEU A 68 -4.85 -4.34 1.76
CA LEU A 68 -5.00 -3.51 2.95
C LEU A 68 -3.71 -2.77 3.32
N GLY A 69 -2.55 -3.33 3.00
CA GLY A 69 -1.26 -2.67 3.16
C GLY A 69 -1.17 -1.35 2.38
N ALA A 70 -1.88 -1.22 1.25
CA ALA A 70 -1.91 -0.01 0.43
C ALA A 70 -2.69 1.16 1.09
N GLY A 71 -3.40 0.87 2.19
CA GLY A 71 -4.03 1.86 3.07
C GLY A 71 -5.00 2.77 2.34
N GLY A 72 -4.67 4.07 2.22
CA GLY A 72 -5.56 5.02 1.56
C GLY A 72 -5.86 4.67 0.10
N LEU A 73 -4.90 4.11 -0.63
CA LEU A 73 -5.10 3.67 -2.02
C LEU A 73 -6.17 2.57 -2.11
N TYR A 74 -6.16 1.63 -1.15
CA TYR A 74 -7.21 0.61 -1.03
C TYR A 74 -8.57 1.24 -0.76
N ILE A 75 -8.66 2.15 0.21
CA ILE A 75 -9.93 2.81 0.55
C ILE A 75 -10.51 3.54 -0.67
N VAL A 76 -9.68 4.27 -1.42
CA VAL A 76 -10.09 4.96 -2.64
C VAL A 76 -10.62 4.00 -3.70
N THR A 77 -9.91 2.89 -3.97
CA THR A 77 -10.40 1.91 -4.96
C THR A 77 -11.69 1.23 -4.52
N ARG A 78 -11.87 1.00 -3.21
CA ARG A 78 -13.10 0.44 -2.67
C ARG A 78 -14.30 1.38 -2.81
N VAL A 79 -14.11 2.68 -2.58
CA VAL A 79 -15.17 3.70 -2.72
C VAL A 79 -15.53 3.94 -4.19
N MET A 80 -14.54 3.93 -5.08
CA MET A 80 -14.74 4.13 -6.52
C MET A 80 -15.15 2.86 -7.27
N ASP A 81 -15.27 1.73 -6.57
CA ASP A 81 -15.52 0.40 -7.15
C ASP A 81 -14.53 0.02 -8.28
N TRP A 82 -13.28 0.45 -8.14
CA TRP A 82 -12.18 0.06 -9.04
C TRP A 82 -11.61 -1.31 -8.67
N GLY A 83 -10.96 -1.97 -9.63
CA GLY A 83 -10.34 -3.28 -9.39
C GLY A 83 -11.33 -4.44 -9.28
N GLN A 84 -12.55 -4.28 -9.82
CA GLN A 84 -13.51 -5.38 -10.01
C GLN A 84 -13.15 -6.29 -11.19
N GLY A 85 -12.12 -5.93 -11.96
CA GLY A 85 -11.65 -6.70 -13.11
C GLY A 85 -11.06 -8.04 -12.67
N ALA A 86 -11.72 -9.12 -13.06
CA ALA A 86 -11.08 -10.42 -13.28
C ALA A 86 -11.45 -10.87 -14.69
N ILE A 87 -11.06 -10.07 -15.69
CA ILE A 87 -11.09 -10.52 -17.08
C ILE A 87 -9.90 -11.48 -17.22
N ALA A 88 -10.14 -12.70 -17.69
CA ALA A 88 -9.14 -13.76 -17.82
C ALA A 88 -8.08 -13.43 -18.89
N HIS A 89 -7.19 -12.51 -18.56
CA HIS A 89 -6.05 -12.10 -19.36
C HIS A 89 -4.80 -12.16 -18.49
N ALA A 90 -3.69 -12.65 -19.04
CA ALA A 90 -2.41 -12.72 -18.32
C ALA A 90 -2.00 -11.36 -17.72
N THR A 91 -2.36 -10.26 -18.39
CA THR A 91 -2.15 -8.88 -17.91
C THR A 91 -2.82 -8.61 -16.56
N ALA A 92 -4.03 -9.12 -16.33
CA ALA A 92 -4.77 -8.92 -15.08
C ALA A 92 -4.11 -9.65 -13.90
N ASP A 93 -3.52 -10.82 -14.13
CA ASP A 93 -2.78 -11.56 -13.10
C ASP A 93 -1.50 -10.80 -12.67
N TYR A 94 -0.80 -10.19 -13.64
CA TYR A 94 0.34 -9.31 -13.32
C TYR A 94 -0.13 -8.04 -12.61
N GLY A 95 -1.24 -7.44 -13.04
CA GLY A 95 -1.80 -6.25 -12.40
C GLY A 95 -2.15 -6.48 -10.94
N THR A 96 -2.78 -7.61 -10.64
CA THR A 96 -3.11 -8.05 -9.27
C THR A 96 -1.85 -8.16 -8.40
N LYS A 97 -0.77 -8.73 -8.94
CA LYS A 97 0.51 -8.81 -8.22
C LYS A 97 1.13 -7.44 -7.97
N PHE A 98 1.04 -6.51 -8.93
CA PHE A 98 1.50 -5.14 -8.74
C PHE A 98 0.77 -4.44 -7.59
N ILE A 99 -0.55 -4.61 -7.49
CA ILE A 99 -1.38 -4.05 -6.43
C ILE A 99 -0.97 -4.62 -5.06
N ILE A 100 -0.88 -5.95 -4.94
CA ILE A 100 -0.47 -6.62 -3.70
C ILE A 100 0.92 -6.15 -3.27
N VAL A 101 1.90 -6.15 -4.18
CA VAL A 101 3.28 -5.76 -3.85
C VAL A 101 3.35 -4.28 -3.47
N ALA A 102 2.58 -3.40 -4.11
CA ALA A 102 2.48 -2.00 -3.71
C ALA A 102 1.97 -1.86 -2.27
N GLY A 103 0.96 -2.66 -1.89
CA GLY A 103 0.43 -2.67 -0.54
C GLY A 103 1.41 -3.20 0.50
N LEU A 104 2.11 -4.30 0.20
CA LEU A 104 3.16 -4.84 1.07
C LEU A 104 4.33 -3.85 1.24
N LEU A 105 4.74 -3.17 0.16
CA LEU A 105 5.80 -2.17 0.21
C LEU A 105 5.39 -0.97 1.07
N ASN A 106 4.13 -0.53 0.98
CA ASN A 106 3.60 0.52 1.85
C ASN A 106 3.63 0.09 3.32
N PHE A 107 3.22 -1.14 3.62
CA PHE A 107 3.27 -1.68 4.98
C PHE A 107 4.70 -1.73 5.55
N ILE A 108 5.69 -2.18 4.75
CA ILE A 108 7.10 -2.16 5.15
C ILE A 108 7.58 -0.72 5.37
N SER A 109 7.15 0.23 4.53
CA SER A 109 7.51 1.64 4.68
C SER A 109 6.97 2.24 5.98
N VAL A 110 5.76 1.86 6.38
CA VAL A 110 5.13 2.25 7.65
C VAL A 110 5.94 1.74 8.83
N ALA A 111 6.36 0.47 8.79
CA ALA A 111 7.22 -0.11 9.81
C ALA A 111 8.58 0.58 9.87
N ASP A 112 9.17 0.95 8.73
CA ASP A 112 10.42 1.71 8.69
C ASP A 112 10.24 3.13 9.28
N ALA A 113 9.16 3.84 8.90
CA ALA A 113 8.83 5.15 9.45
C ALA A 113 8.64 5.11 10.98
N TYR A 114 8.03 4.05 11.50
CA TYR A 114 7.92 3.82 12.94
C TYR A 114 9.29 3.65 13.60
N HIS A 115 10.19 2.83 13.02
CA HIS A 115 11.53 2.63 13.56
C HIS A 115 12.36 3.91 13.62
N ILE A 116 12.21 4.79 12.63
CA ILE A 116 12.86 6.11 12.63
C ILE A 116 12.23 7.00 13.71
N ALA A 117 10.90 6.98 13.86
CA ALA A 117 10.19 7.79 14.86
C ALA A 117 10.53 7.43 16.31
N ILE A 118 10.88 6.17 16.60
CA ILE A 118 11.35 5.71 17.91
C ILE A 118 12.88 5.83 18.09
N GLY A 119 13.59 6.43 17.13
CA GLY A 119 15.03 6.66 17.21
C GLY A 119 15.91 5.41 17.07
N LYS A 120 15.34 4.28 16.64
CA LYS A 120 16.11 3.05 16.37
C LYS A 120 16.84 3.08 15.02
N LYS A 121 16.50 4.04 14.14
CA LYS A 121 17.19 4.29 12.88
C LYS A 121 17.42 5.80 12.67
N PRO A 122 18.61 6.20 12.17
CA PRO A 122 18.95 7.58 11.90
C PRO A 122 18.40 8.07 10.56
#